data_AF-A0A7J3XA55-F1
#
_entry.id   AF-A0A7J3XA55-F1
#
_cell.length_a   1.000
_cell.length_b   1.000
_cell.length_c   1.000
_cell.angle_alpha   90.00
_cell.angle_beta   90.00
_cell.angle_gamma   90.00
#
_symmetry.space_group_name_H-M   'P 1'
#
loop_
_entity.id
_entity.type
_entity.pdbx_description
1 polymer ?
#
loop_
_entity_poly.entity_id
_entity_poly.type
_entity_poly.pdbx_seq_one_letter_code
_entity_poly.pdbx_strand_id
1 'polypeptide(L)'
;MKRSSLRLIAVLATAFVAVSIGLNSSLLISTLGNDVIELRFSDPEGDSDGTGDYYYRDAKDVYRPEYFDLLEFYVSVSSTEVVFAARFKELDNPLRAPLGFSPQVVHVYVVGDECAPRRVETLGLNVKLRAVDAWCYAVVIAPGLGYLRPQLVYANGTVAPINAIYVENKTIYARIPRDLLQRVEADPSKWRYLVAVSAYDPNSPDGLVEISDEGGTSPIVSRTADSTTKGLLPRVLDILAESREDQYSMLRTYSREYGDIAVVAAYPYVEGYQLPAERTVVEILTYTVVNPITETFIRVYPLPNTTITVVESVQVPKYGIELYALATLSVVLTVILALVLRKGFLSTSNLSRLRVAPTT
;
A
#
# COMPACT_ATOMS: atom_id res chain seq x y z
N MET A 1 -57.35 44.69 -7.42
CA MET A 1 -56.69 43.41 -7.09
C MET A 1 -55.94 42.91 -8.33
N LYS A 2 -54.81 43.53 -8.66
CA LYS A 2 -53.40 43.17 -8.35
C LYS A 2 -52.90 41.87 -9.02
N ARG A 3 -52.40 42.05 -10.26
CA ARG A 3 -51.56 41.15 -11.06
C ARG A 3 -50.16 40.96 -10.44
N SER A 4 -50.07 40.56 -9.17
CA SER A 4 -48.80 40.51 -8.43
C SER A 4 -48.51 39.18 -7.74
N SER A 5 -49.08 38.07 -8.22
CA SER A 5 -48.91 36.75 -7.59
C SER A 5 -48.43 35.63 -8.54
N LEU A 6 -48.16 35.94 -9.82
CA LEU A 6 -47.65 34.94 -10.80
C LEU A 6 -46.16 35.10 -11.16
N ARG A 7 -45.39 35.90 -10.43
CA ARG A 7 -43.93 36.00 -10.58
C ARG A 7 -43.12 35.41 -9.42
N LEU A 8 -43.76 34.69 -8.51
CA LEU A 8 -43.09 34.08 -7.34
C LEU A 8 -43.02 32.55 -7.37
N ILE A 9 -43.52 31.89 -8.43
CA ILE A 9 -43.41 30.42 -8.60
C ILE A 9 -42.46 30.04 -9.75
N ALA A 10 -42.04 31.00 -10.58
CA ALA A 10 -41.06 30.77 -11.66
C ALA A 10 -39.60 31.08 -11.26
N VAL A 11 -39.33 31.42 -9.99
CA VAL A 11 -37.96 31.67 -9.47
C VAL A 11 -37.50 30.55 -8.51
N LEU A 12 -38.34 29.55 -8.23
CA LEU A 12 -38.00 28.42 -7.36
C LEU A 12 -37.73 27.10 -8.11
N ALA A 13 -37.59 27.12 -9.44
CA ALA A 13 -37.25 25.95 -10.26
C ALA A 13 -35.87 26.08 -10.96
N THR A 14 -35.09 27.10 -10.62
CA THR A 14 -33.77 27.40 -11.23
C THR A 14 -32.68 27.60 -10.18
N ALA A 15 -32.81 26.94 -9.03
CA ALA A 15 -31.78 26.95 -7.97
C ALA A 15 -31.50 25.58 -7.34
N PHE A 16 -31.98 24.48 -7.95
CA PHE A 16 -31.71 23.12 -7.45
C PHE A 16 -31.46 22.12 -8.60
N VAL A 17 -30.60 22.51 -9.55
CA VAL A 17 -29.74 21.56 -10.27
C VAL A 17 -28.30 22.09 -10.14
N ALA A 18 -27.90 22.35 -8.89
CA ALA A 18 -26.52 22.26 -8.46
C ALA A 18 -26.39 20.93 -7.72
N VAL A 19 -26.72 19.84 -8.42
CA VAL A 19 -26.45 18.47 -7.97
C VAL A 19 -25.17 18.06 -8.68
N SER A 20 -24.08 18.19 -7.93
CA SER A 20 -22.95 17.26 -7.96
C SER A 20 -22.39 16.89 -9.34
N ILE A 21 -21.88 17.88 -10.08
CA ILE A 21 -20.74 17.59 -10.95
C ILE A 21 -19.52 17.80 -10.07
N GLY A 22 -19.10 16.71 -9.42
CA GLY A 22 -17.75 16.61 -8.87
C GLY A 22 -16.77 16.95 -9.98
N LEU A 23 -15.79 17.79 -9.64
CA LEU A 23 -14.77 18.33 -10.52
C LEU A 23 -13.88 17.20 -11.05
N ASN A 24 -14.34 16.44 -12.05
CA ASN A 24 -13.46 15.75 -12.99
C ASN A 24 -13.14 16.73 -14.12
N SER A 25 -12.23 17.67 -13.83
CA SER A 25 -11.78 18.67 -14.80
C SER A 25 -10.68 18.10 -15.69
N SER A 26 -10.99 17.11 -16.52
CA SER A 26 -10.19 16.82 -17.71
C SER A 26 -10.69 17.68 -18.86
N LEU A 27 -10.18 18.91 -18.96
CA LEU A 27 -10.45 19.81 -20.08
C LEU A 27 -9.73 19.31 -21.33
N LEU A 28 -10.43 18.54 -22.17
CA LEU A 28 -9.97 18.20 -23.51
C LEU A 28 -10.18 19.41 -24.43
N ILE A 29 -9.11 20.16 -24.69
CA ILE A 29 -9.08 21.16 -25.76
C ILE A 29 -8.56 20.46 -27.01
N SER A 30 -9.46 20.02 -27.90
CA SER A 30 -9.07 19.50 -29.22
C SER A 30 -8.83 20.68 -30.17
N THR A 31 -7.60 21.16 -30.26
CA THR A 31 -7.19 22.05 -31.36
C THR A 31 -6.83 21.21 -32.58
N LEU A 32 -7.42 21.52 -33.74
CA LEU A 32 -7.06 20.93 -35.03
C LEU A 32 -5.58 21.20 -35.36
N GLY A 33 -4.72 20.22 -35.09
CA GLY A 33 -3.29 20.23 -35.43
C GLY A 33 -2.52 19.29 -34.50
N ASN A 34 -2.14 18.11 -35.00
CA ASN A 34 -1.50 17.00 -34.28
C ASN A 34 -2.18 16.70 -32.94
N ASP A 35 -3.00 15.64 -32.87
CA ASP A 35 -3.66 15.26 -31.61
C ASP A 35 -2.61 15.08 -30.50
N VAL A 36 -2.52 16.08 -29.60
CA VAL A 36 -1.71 16.05 -28.39
C VAL A 36 -2.68 15.82 -27.24
N ILE A 37 -2.46 14.73 -26.51
CA ILE A 37 -3.20 14.44 -25.27
C ILE A 37 -2.36 14.93 -24.10
N GLU A 38 -2.96 15.76 -23.26
CA GLU A 38 -2.35 16.27 -22.04
C GLU A 38 -3.07 15.74 -20.82
N LEU A 39 -2.32 15.12 -19.91
CA LEU A 39 -2.81 14.63 -18.63
C LEU A 39 -2.06 15.36 -17.51
N ARG A 40 -2.80 15.84 -16.52
CA ARG A 40 -2.26 16.53 -15.34
C ARG A 40 -2.81 15.89 -14.10
N PHE A 41 -1.92 15.61 -13.17
CA PHE A 41 -2.23 15.00 -11.89
C PHE A 41 -1.59 15.86 -10.80
N SER A 42 -2.40 16.37 -9.90
CA SER A 42 -1.92 17.08 -8.71
C SER A 42 -1.50 16.07 -7.64
N ASP A 43 -0.56 16.47 -6.82
CA ASP A 43 -0.09 15.71 -5.67
C ASP A 43 -0.13 16.60 -4.41
N PRO A 44 -0.41 16.05 -3.21
CA PRO A 44 -0.56 16.84 -1.99
C PRO A 44 0.76 17.47 -1.55
N GLU A 45 0.76 18.74 -1.18
CA GLU A 45 2.00 19.36 -0.69
C GLU A 45 2.44 18.76 0.67
N GLY A 46 3.73 18.44 0.77
CA GLY A 46 4.50 18.19 1.99
C GLY A 46 4.40 16.78 2.58
N ASP A 47 4.01 15.78 1.80
CA ASP A 47 4.00 14.36 2.15
C ASP A 47 5.24 13.60 1.63
N SER A 48 6.35 14.31 1.49
CA SER A 48 7.66 13.71 1.22
C SER A 48 8.28 12.96 2.40
N ASP A 49 7.43 12.40 3.28
CA ASP A 49 7.77 11.62 4.47
C ASP A 49 7.40 10.13 4.35
N GLY A 50 7.25 9.64 3.11
CA GLY A 50 7.10 8.22 2.77
C GLY A 50 5.92 7.59 3.49
N THR A 51 6.19 6.70 4.45
CA THR A 51 5.16 6.08 5.30
C THR A 51 4.52 7.03 6.32
N GLY A 52 4.78 8.33 6.25
CA GLY A 52 4.30 9.35 7.18
C GLY A 52 5.12 9.43 8.47
N ASP A 53 6.28 8.76 8.50
CA ASP A 53 7.18 8.73 9.66
C ASP A 53 8.66 8.84 9.26
N TYR A 54 8.95 9.12 7.98
CA TYR A 54 10.31 9.37 7.55
C TYR A 54 10.74 10.78 7.95
N TYR A 55 11.99 10.93 8.34
CA TYR A 55 12.60 12.22 8.62
C TYR A 55 14.02 12.28 8.09
N TYR A 56 14.45 13.51 7.84
CA TYR A 56 15.71 13.84 7.21
C TYR A 56 16.70 14.27 8.30
N ARG A 57 17.68 13.43 8.61
CA ARG A 57 18.57 13.61 9.77
C ARG A 57 19.36 14.91 9.71
N ASP A 58 19.93 15.18 8.53
CA ASP A 58 20.77 16.34 8.27
C ASP A 58 20.18 17.16 7.11
N ALA A 59 18.93 17.61 7.29
CA ALA A 59 18.10 18.30 6.29
C ALA A 59 18.63 19.68 5.81
N LYS A 60 19.93 19.96 5.95
CA LYS A 60 20.51 21.27 5.66
C LYS A 60 21.18 21.35 4.30
N ASP A 61 21.51 20.23 3.67
CA ASP A 61 22.28 20.23 2.42
C ASP A 61 21.55 19.47 1.31
N VAL A 62 21.84 18.17 1.16
CA VAL A 62 21.47 17.37 -0.01
C VAL A 62 20.05 16.80 0.09
N TYR A 63 19.64 16.37 1.29
CA TYR A 63 18.37 15.67 1.49
C TYR A 63 17.40 16.54 2.27
N ARG A 64 16.73 17.46 1.59
CA ARG A 64 15.68 18.32 2.16
C ARG A 64 14.30 17.79 1.76
N PRO A 65 13.31 17.75 2.66
CA PRO A 65 11.98 17.24 2.32
C PRO A 65 11.36 17.95 1.12
N GLU A 66 11.56 19.26 0.98
CA GLU A 66 11.02 20.06 -0.12
C GLU A 66 11.61 19.70 -1.49
N TYR A 67 12.76 19.01 -1.53
CA TYR A 67 13.35 18.50 -2.76
C TYR A 67 12.65 17.26 -3.29
N PHE A 68 11.88 16.55 -2.46
CA PHE A 68 11.21 15.30 -2.82
C PHE A 68 9.69 15.40 -2.86
N ASP A 69 9.15 16.53 -2.39
CA ASP A 69 7.73 16.90 -2.38
C ASP A 69 7.25 17.18 -3.82
N LEU A 70 6.62 16.18 -4.42
CA LEU A 70 5.99 16.24 -5.73
C LEU A 70 4.70 17.07 -5.60
N LEU A 71 4.46 17.93 -6.58
CA LEU A 71 3.26 18.79 -6.58
C LEU A 71 2.39 18.57 -7.81
N GLU A 72 3.00 18.12 -8.90
CA GLU A 72 2.28 17.80 -10.12
C GLU A 72 3.09 16.83 -10.97
N PHE A 73 2.37 15.86 -11.53
CA PHE A 73 2.84 15.02 -12.61
C PHE A 73 2.06 15.34 -13.88
N TYR A 74 2.78 15.57 -14.97
CA TYR A 74 2.22 15.90 -16.28
C TYR A 74 2.71 14.93 -17.34
N VAL A 75 1.79 14.50 -18.21
CA VAL A 75 2.09 13.67 -19.36
C VAL A 75 1.55 14.34 -20.62
N SER A 76 2.41 14.52 -21.62
CA SER A 76 2.04 14.94 -22.97
C SER A 76 2.27 13.79 -23.93
N VAL A 77 1.26 13.40 -24.69
CA VAL A 77 1.37 12.33 -25.69
C VAL A 77 1.06 12.90 -27.06
N SER A 78 2.03 12.83 -27.95
CA SER A 78 1.92 13.22 -29.36
C SER A 78 2.15 12.02 -30.28
N SER A 79 2.08 12.25 -31.59
CA SER A 79 2.42 11.24 -32.60
C SER A 79 3.92 10.89 -32.63
N THR A 80 4.81 11.76 -32.16
CA THR A 80 6.27 11.60 -32.29
C THR A 80 6.98 11.33 -30.96
N GLU A 81 6.45 11.85 -29.86
CA GLU A 81 7.06 11.71 -28.54
C GLU A 81 6.03 11.69 -27.41
N VAL A 82 6.46 11.16 -26.27
CA VAL A 82 5.79 11.29 -24.98
C VAL A 82 6.70 12.06 -24.04
N VAL A 83 6.13 13.05 -23.35
CA VAL A 83 6.82 13.85 -22.34
C VAL A 83 6.26 13.48 -20.97
N PHE A 84 7.14 13.07 -20.06
CA PHE A 84 6.85 12.93 -18.64
C PHE A 84 7.47 14.09 -17.89
N ALA A 85 6.71 14.78 -17.05
CA ALA A 85 7.20 15.91 -16.28
C ALA A 85 6.78 15.81 -14.82
N ALA A 86 7.74 15.96 -13.91
CA ALA A 86 7.52 15.95 -12.47
C ALA A 86 7.93 17.32 -11.89
N ARG A 87 6.96 18.03 -11.30
CA ARG A 87 7.17 19.35 -10.69
C ARG A 87 7.24 19.21 -9.18
N PHE A 88 8.29 19.78 -8.59
CA PHE A 88 8.59 19.70 -7.17
C PHE A 88 8.32 21.03 -6.45
N LYS A 89 8.17 20.96 -5.13
CA LYS A 89 8.11 22.14 -4.26
C LYS A 89 9.36 22.99 -4.39
N GLU A 90 10.52 22.36 -4.26
CA GLU A 90 11.83 22.92 -4.53
C GLU A 90 12.66 21.99 -5.42
N LEU A 91 13.52 22.57 -6.26
CA LEU A 91 14.41 21.82 -7.13
C LEU A 91 15.74 22.56 -7.23
N ASP A 92 16.83 21.86 -6.95
CA ASP A 92 18.19 22.40 -6.96
C ASP A 92 19.16 21.30 -7.43
N ASN A 93 20.46 21.60 -7.46
CA ASN A 93 21.51 20.68 -7.86
C ASN A 93 22.73 20.72 -6.92
N PRO A 94 22.57 20.43 -5.61
CA PRO A 94 23.67 20.48 -4.63
C PRO A 94 24.81 19.51 -4.95
N LEU A 95 24.53 18.37 -5.61
CA LEU A 95 25.54 17.38 -6.02
C LEU A 95 26.21 17.70 -7.37
N ARG A 96 25.89 18.85 -7.99
CA ARG A 96 26.43 19.27 -9.30
C ARG A 96 26.28 18.18 -10.37
N ALA A 97 25.14 17.52 -10.37
CA ALA A 97 24.79 16.50 -11.32
C ALA A 97 24.72 17.06 -12.76
N PRO A 98 25.10 16.27 -13.77
CA PRO A 98 25.22 16.74 -15.15
C PRO A 98 23.89 17.15 -15.79
N LEU A 99 22.76 16.66 -15.27
CA LEU A 99 21.41 16.92 -15.82
C LEU A 99 20.70 18.10 -15.15
N GLY A 100 21.39 18.84 -14.27
CA GLY A 100 20.88 20.09 -13.71
C GLY A 100 19.98 19.95 -12.48
N PHE A 101 19.81 18.75 -11.92
CA PHE A 101 19.08 18.52 -10.67
C PHE A 101 19.75 17.44 -9.81
N SER A 102 19.61 17.53 -8.49
CA SER A 102 19.91 16.48 -7.53
C SER A 102 19.25 16.75 -6.17
N PRO A 103 19.03 15.71 -5.33
CA PRO A 103 19.34 14.29 -5.55
C PRO A 103 18.12 13.47 -6.02
N GLN A 104 17.06 14.08 -6.54
CA GLN A 104 15.82 13.39 -6.91
C GLN A 104 16.07 12.21 -7.86
N VAL A 105 15.39 11.11 -7.63
CA VAL A 105 15.27 9.99 -8.58
C VAL A 105 13.79 9.68 -8.73
N VAL A 106 13.23 9.97 -9.90
CA VAL A 106 11.80 9.76 -10.18
C VAL A 106 11.63 8.50 -10.99
N HIS A 107 10.76 7.60 -10.52
CA HIS A 107 10.35 6.42 -11.25
C HIS A 107 8.91 6.60 -11.69
N VAL A 108 8.66 6.45 -13.00
CA VAL A 108 7.31 6.45 -13.57
C VAL A 108 7.06 5.08 -14.19
N TYR A 109 6.25 4.25 -13.54
CA TYR A 109 5.80 2.97 -14.10
C TYR A 109 4.51 3.20 -14.86
N VAL A 110 4.51 2.93 -16.16
CA VAL A 110 3.34 3.13 -17.01
C VAL A 110 2.56 1.83 -17.14
N VAL A 111 1.29 1.91 -16.78
CA VAL A 111 0.35 0.79 -16.71
C VAL A 111 -0.67 0.91 -17.83
N GLY A 112 -0.89 -0.20 -18.52
CA GLY A 112 -1.94 -0.38 -19.50
C GLY A 112 -2.13 -1.86 -19.81
N ASP A 113 -3.17 -2.17 -20.59
CA ASP A 113 -3.66 -3.54 -20.75
C ASP A 113 -3.26 -4.20 -22.08
N GLU A 114 -2.64 -3.46 -23.00
CA GLU A 114 -2.28 -3.96 -24.35
C GLU A 114 -0.82 -4.42 -24.47
N CYS A 115 0.00 -4.25 -23.43
CA CYS A 115 1.41 -4.65 -23.45
C CYS A 115 1.64 -6.06 -22.90
N ALA A 116 2.66 -6.74 -23.43
CA ALA A 116 3.15 -8.01 -22.90
C ALA A 116 4.67 -8.14 -23.12
N PRO A 117 5.45 -8.58 -22.12
CA PRO A 117 5.02 -8.95 -20.76
C PRO A 117 4.66 -7.73 -19.89
N ARG A 118 4.10 -8.00 -18.70
CA ARG A 118 3.83 -7.01 -17.64
C ARG A 118 4.54 -7.41 -16.36
N ARG A 119 4.92 -6.44 -15.52
CA ARG A 119 5.71 -6.66 -14.30
C ARG A 119 5.11 -5.91 -13.11
N VAL A 120 5.23 -6.45 -11.90
CA VAL A 120 4.73 -5.80 -10.67
C VAL A 120 5.84 -5.29 -9.78
N GLU A 121 7.04 -5.86 -9.86
CA GLU A 121 8.17 -5.46 -9.03
C GLU A 121 8.70 -4.11 -9.48
N THR A 122 8.97 -3.23 -8.52
CA THR A 122 9.67 -1.97 -8.80
C THR A 122 11.18 -2.18 -8.90
N LEU A 123 11.85 -1.18 -9.46
CA LEU A 123 13.30 -1.15 -9.64
C LEU A 123 13.94 -0.55 -8.39
N GLY A 124 14.21 -1.37 -7.37
CA GLY A 124 14.96 -0.98 -6.18
C GLY A 124 14.18 -0.15 -5.13
N LEU A 125 12.95 0.27 -5.43
CA LEU A 125 12.15 1.11 -4.51
C LEU A 125 11.59 0.36 -3.29
N ASN A 126 11.77 -0.96 -3.22
CA ASN A 126 11.26 -1.80 -2.16
C ASN A 126 9.73 -1.72 -1.96
N VAL A 127 9.01 -1.52 -3.06
CA VAL A 127 7.55 -1.64 -3.15
C VAL A 127 7.19 -2.48 -4.37
N LYS A 128 5.96 -2.98 -4.45
CA LYS A 128 5.43 -3.63 -5.66
C LYS A 128 4.08 -3.06 -6.02
N LEU A 129 3.74 -3.07 -7.30
CA LEU A 129 2.41 -2.71 -7.74
C LEU A 129 1.43 -3.87 -7.47
N ARG A 130 0.14 -3.55 -7.36
CA ARG A 130 -0.92 -4.57 -7.42
C ARG A 130 -0.84 -5.32 -8.75
N ALA A 131 -1.29 -6.59 -8.77
CA ALA A 131 -1.29 -7.40 -9.99
C ALA A 131 -2.08 -6.77 -11.15
N VAL A 132 -3.21 -6.12 -10.86
CA VAL A 132 -4.02 -5.37 -11.84
C VAL A 132 -3.33 -4.10 -12.36
N ASP A 133 -2.28 -3.66 -11.66
CA ASP A 133 -1.49 -2.48 -11.98
C ASP A 133 -0.11 -2.86 -12.52
N ALA A 134 0.07 -4.09 -12.99
CA ALA A 134 1.33 -4.53 -13.57
C ALA A 134 1.71 -3.60 -14.75
N TRP A 135 2.94 -3.10 -14.74
CA TRP A 135 3.43 -2.07 -15.65
C TRP A 135 4.06 -2.67 -16.92
N CYS A 136 4.05 -1.87 -17.99
CA CYS A 136 4.62 -2.20 -19.31
C CYS A 136 6.08 -1.78 -19.42
N TYR A 137 6.37 -0.55 -18.99
CA TYR A 137 7.72 -0.02 -18.87
C TYR A 137 7.80 0.97 -17.71
N ALA A 138 9.03 1.18 -17.23
CA ALA A 138 9.39 2.16 -16.23
C ALA A 138 10.31 3.21 -16.85
N VAL A 139 9.97 4.47 -16.66
CA VAL A 139 10.84 5.63 -16.95
C VAL A 139 11.55 5.99 -15.66
N VAL A 140 12.85 5.72 -15.60
CA VAL A 140 13.70 6.10 -14.47
C VAL A 140 14.40 7.41 -14.85
N ILE A 141 14.04 8.48 -14.14
CA ILE A 141 14.61 9.82 -14.29
C ILE A 141 15.57 10.02 -13.13
N ALA A 142 16.87 9.91 -13.42
CA ALA A 142 17.94 9.98 -12.43
C ALA A 142 18.87 11.17 -12.71
N PRO A 143 19.63 11.68 -11.73
CA PRO A 143 20.45 12.88 -11.89
C PRO A 143 21.68 12.66 -12.80
N GLY A 144 21.98 11.41 -13.17
CA GLY A 144 23.14 11.07 -14.01
C GLY A 144 24.45 10.92 -13.23
N LEU A 145 24.36 10.67 -11.92
CA LEU A 145 25.50 10.45 -11.03
C LEU A 145 25.78 8.96 -10.80
N GLY A 146 27.03 8.61 -10.47
CA GLY A 146 27.42 7.23 -10.13
C GLY A 146 27.07 6.24 -11.24
N TYR A 147 26.29 5.21 -10.91
CA TYR A 147 25.74 4.24 -11.87
C TYR A 147 24.29 4.53 -12.30
N LEU A 148 23.60 5.44 -11.62
CA LEU A 148 22.23 5.79 -11.96
C LEU A 148 22.20 6.73 -13.17
N ARG A 149 21.56 6.26 -14.24
CA ARG A 149 21.36 6.98 -15.50
C ARG A 149 19.89 7.02 -15.84
N PRO A 150 19.41 8.10 -16.50
CA PRO A 150 18.08 8.09 -17.08
C PRO A 150 17.91 6.93 -18.06
N GLN A 151 16.87 6.14 -17.86
CA GLN A 151 16.64 4.94 -18.67
C GLN A 151 15.17 4.57 -18.72
N LEU A 152 14.78 4.02 -19.87
CA LEU A 152 13.53 3.32 -20.08
C LEU A 152 13.79 1.83 -19.86
N VAL A 153 13.04 1.22 -18.96
CA VAL A 153 13.14 -0.21 -18.63
C VAL A 153 11.85 -0.89 -19.02
N TYR A 154 11.91 -1.86 -19.91
CA TYR A 154 10.74 -2.64 -20.33
C TYR A 154 10.48 -3.76 -19.31
N ALA A 155 9.23 -4.22 -19.22
CA ALA A 155 8.83 -5.28 -18.29
C ALA A 155 9.60 -6.60 -18.47
N ASN A 156 10.14 -6.86 -19.66
CA ASN A 156 11.01 -8.01 -19.95
C ASN A 156 12.46 -7.85 -19.47
N GLY A 157 12.83 -6.70 -18.89
CA GLY A 157 14.16 -6.38 -18.39
C GLY A 157 15.10 -5.71 -19.41
N THR A 158 14.68 -5.54 -20.67
CA THR A 158 15.45 -4.74 -21.63
C THR A 158 15.51 -3.29 -21.19
N VAL A 159 16.61 -2.61 -21.50
CA VAL A 159 16.82 -1.20 -21.16
C VAL A 159 17.17 -0.37 -22.40
N ALA A 160 16.72 0.88 -22.44
CA ALA A 160 17.12 1.88 -23.42
C ALA A 160 17.48 3.20 -22.71
N PRO A 161 18.53 3.92 -23.12
CA PRO A 161 18.88 5.19 -22.50
C PRO A 161 17.86 6.28 -22.83
N ILE A 162 17.62 7.19 -21.88
CA ILE A 162 16.84 8.41 -22.14
C ILE A 162 17.81 9.58 -22.26
N ASN A 163 17.89 10.15 -23.45
CA ASN A 163 18.87 11.19 -23.77
C ASN A 163 18.34 12.62 -23.63
N ALA A 164 17.02 12.79 -23.52
CA ALA A 164 16.36 14.09 -23.49
C ALA A 164 15.75 14.35 -22.10
N ILE A 165 16.62 14.66 -21.14
CA ILE A 165 16.24 15.15 -19.80
C ILE A 165 16.64 16.61 -19.67
N TYR A 166 15.75 17.44 -19.15
CA TYR A 166 16.06 18.85 -18.81
C TYR A 166 15.20 19.35 -17.66
N VAL A 167 15.57 20.50 -17.11
CA VAL A 167 14.89 21.14 -15.98
C VAL A 167 14.43 22.53 -16.37
N GLU A 168 13.20 22.88 -16.00
CA GLU A 168 12.64 24.22 -16.14
C GLU A 168 11.58 24.46 -15.06
N ASN A 169 11.57 25.63 -14.41
CA ASN A 169 10.56 26.01 -13.42
C ASN A 169 10.28 24.93 -12.37
N LYS A 170 11.33 24.43 -11.69
CA LYS A 170 11.27 23.36 -10.69
C LYS A 170 10.66 22.04 -11.19
N THR A 171 10.66 21.84 -12.50
CA THR A 171 10.09 20.67 -13.16
C THR A 171 11.17 19.93 -13.91
N ILE A 172 11.26 18.62 -13.70
CA ILE A 172 12.14 17.73 -14.46
C ILE A 172 11.32 17.14 -15.60
N TYR A 173 11.80 17.27 -16.82
CA TYR A 173 11.18 16.76 -18.03
C TYR A 173 11.98 15.59 -18.59
N ALA A 174 11.29 14.53 -18.99
CA ALA A 174 11.84 13.42 -19.76
C ALA A 174 11.05 13.27 -21.07
N ARG A 175 11.73 13.48 -22.22
CA ARG A 175 11.14 13.27 -23.55
C ARG A 175 11.56 11.92 -24.11
N ILE A 176 10.59 11.13 -24.52
CA ILE A 176 10.80 9.79 -25.04
C ILE A 176 10.19 9.70 -26.44
N PRO A 177 10.98 9.38 -27.46
CA PRO A 177 10.46 9.07 -28.79
C PRO A 177 9.36 8.00 -28.74
N ARG A 178 8.26 8.22 -29.46
CA ARG A 178 7.05 7.38 -29.37
C ARG A 178 7.30 5.94 -29.83
N ASP A 179 8.27 5.73 -30.72
CA ASP A 179 8.69 4.44 -31.26
C ASP A 179 9.44 3.57 -30.22
N LEU A 180 10.03 4.17 -29.19
CA LEU A 180 10.58 3.44 -28.05
C LEU A 180 9.50 2.94 -27.09
N LEU A 181 8.30 3.51 -27.13
CA LEU A 181 7.22 3.10 -26.23
C LEU A 181 6.37 2.04 -26.90
N GLN A 182 6.45 0.81 -26.38
CA GLN A 182 5.55 -0.28 -26.78
C GLN A 182 4.08 0.14 -26.61
N ARG A 183 3.19 -0.54 -27.32
CA ARG A 183 1.75 -0.32 -27.18
C ARG A 183 1.33 -0.69 -25.75
N VAL A 184 1.13 0.32 -24.90
CA VAL A 184 0.68 0.21 -23.51
C VAL A 184 -0.82 0.00 -23.46
N GLU A 185 -1.53 0.89 -24.13
CA GLU A 185 -2.97 1.00 -24.25
C GLU A 185 -3.19 1.99 -25.41
N ALA A 186 -4.19 1.70 -26.25
CA ALA A 186 -4.44 2.42 -27.49
C ALA A 186 -4.81 3.87 -27.23
N ASP A 187 -5.54 4.11 -26.14
CA ASP A 187 -5.99 5.42 -25.70
C ASP A 187 -5.11 5.92 -24.54
N PRO A 188 -4.21 6.90 -24.78
CA PRO A 188 -3.36 7.45 -23.73
C PRO A 188 -4.11 8.04 -22.55
N SER A 189 -5.37 8.46 -22.71
CA SER A 189 -6.19 8.97 -21.60
C SER A 189 -6.53 7.90 -20.56
N LYS A 190 -6.35 6.62 -20.88
CA LYS A 190 -6.56 5.47 -19.98
C LYS A 190 -5.28 4.98 -19.32
N TRP A 191 -4.13 5.58 -19.63
CA TRP A 191 -2.88 5.20 -18.99
C TRP A 191 -2.93 5.54 -17.50
N ARG A 192 -2.36 4.64 -16.70
CA ARG A 192 -2.22 4.80 -15.25
C ARG A 192 -0.74 4.72 -14.89
N TYR A 193 -0.37 5.29 -13.75
CA TYR A 193 1.01 5.55 -13.39
C TYR A 193 1.24 5.24 -11.93
N LEU A 194 2.31 4.49 -11.61
CA LEU A 194 2.97 4.71 -10.33
C LEU A 194 4.07 5.73 -10.58
N VAL A 195 3.92 6.93 -10.02
CA VAL A 195 5.01 7.91 -9.93
C VAL A 195 5.53 7.83 -8.51
N ALA A 196 6.82 7.54 -8.36
CA ALA A 196 7.47 7.43 -7.06
C ALA A 196 8.76 8.23 -7.07
N VAL A 197 8.98 8.98 -6.00
CA VAL A 197 10.19 9.79 -5.79
C VAL A 197 11.06 9.09 -4.75
N SER A 198 12.34 8.96 -5.10
CA SER A 198 13.40 8.53 -4.20
C SER A 198 14.57 9.52 -4.29
N ALA A 199 15.67 9.21 -3.61
CA ALA A 199 16.88 10.02 -3.64
C ALA A 199 18.07 9.21 -4.11
N TYR A 200 19.00 9.88 -4.78
CA TYR A 200 20.33 9.37 -5.09
C TYR A 200 21.20 9.39 -3.83
N ASP A 201 21.82 8.26 -3.51
CA ASP A 201 22.85 8.14 -2.47
C ASP A 201 24.13 7.52 -3.06
N PRO A 202 25.27 8.26 -3.09
CA PRO A 202 26.53 7.73 -3.60
C PRO A 202 27.10 6.55 -2.79
N ASN A 203 26.63 6.34 -1.56
CA ASN A 203 27.09 5.26 -0.69
C ASN A 203 26.25 3.98 -0.86
N SER A 204 25.15 4.06 -1.60
CA SER A 204 24.28 2.92 -1.85
C SER A 204 24.75 2.09 -3.04
N PRO A 205 24.74 0.75 -2.97
CA PRO A 205 25.19 -0.12 -4.06
C PRO A 205 24.45 0.08 -5.39
N ASP A 206 23.16 0.40 -5.34
CA ASP A 206 22.32 0.68 -6.53
C ASP A 206 22.09 2.19 -6.76
N GLY A 207 22.72 3.03 -5.93
CA GLY A 207 22.63 4.47 -5.99
C GLY A 207 21.34 5.07 -5.44
N LEU A 208 20.38 4.27 -4.99
CA LEU A 208 19.16 4.76 -4.34
C LEU A 208 19.37 4.89 -2.82
N VAL A 209 18.74 5.86 -2.18
CA VAL A 209 18.82 6.01 -0.72
C VAL A 209 18.20 4.80 -0.03
N GLU A 210 18.88 4.26 0.98
CA GLU A 210 18.30 3.27 1.89
C GLU A 210 17.52 3.98 3.00
N ILE A 211 16.44 3.39 3.49
CA ILE A 211 15.75 3.91 4.68
C ILE A 211 16.15 3.04 5.87
N SER A 212 16.64 3.67 6.94
CA SER A 212 17.05 2.97 8.16
C SER A 212 16.19 3.33 9.37
N ASP A 213 16.41 2.60 10.47
CA ASP A 213 15.99 3.02 11.81
C ASP A 213 16.87 4.15 12.35
N GLU A 214 16.50 4.69 13.52
CA GLU A 214 17.20 5.82 14.17
C GLU A 214 18.68 5.53 14.45
N GLY A 215 19.04 4.26 14.68
CA GLY A 215 20.42 3.83 14.91
C GLY A 215 21.27 3.71 13.64
N GLY A 216 20.67 3.71 12.46
CA GLY A 216 21.36 3.56 11.18
C GLY A 216 22.17 4.80 10.77
N THR A 217 22.85 4.72 9.62
CA THR A 217 23.67 5.81 9.07
C THR A 217 23.03 6.48 7.85
N SER A 218 21.82 6.09 7.46
CA SER A 218 21.15 6.70 6.31
C SER A 218 20.85 8.18 6.59
N PRO A 219 20.92 9.06 5.57
CA PRO A 219 20.42 10.43 5.68
C PRO A 219 18.90 10.50 5.93
N ILE A 220 18.16 9.44 5.58
CA ILE A 220 16.70 9.38 5.71
C ILE A 220 16.33 8.18 6.58
N VAL A 221 15.52 8.46 7.59
CA VAL A 221 15.28 7.54 8.70
C VAL A 221 13.79 7.43 8.98
N SER A 222 13.31 6.23 9.28
CA SER A 222 11.95 6.00 9.80
C SER A 222 11.95 6.02 11.32
N ARG A 223 11.03 6.78 11.92
CA ARG A 223 10.86 6.86 13.38
C ARG A 223 10.33 5.56 13.99
N THR A 224 9.64 4.75 13.20
CA THR A 224 9.01 3.52 13.69
C THR A 224 9.79 2.26 13.30
N ALA A 225 10.78 2.37 12.43
CA ALA A 225 11.61 1.26 12.00
C ALA A 225 12.47 0.68 13.12
N ASP A 226 12.78 -0.60 12.99
CA ASP A 226 13.67 -1.35 13.87
C ASP A 226 14.44 -2.42 13.07
N SER A 227 15.22 -3.25 13.78
CA SER A 227 16.00 -4.31 13.15
C SER A 227 15.19 -5.34 12.33
N THR A 228 13.90 -5.51 12.63
CA THR A 228 13.00 -6.45 11.94
C THR A 228 12.40 -5.88 10.66
N THR A 229 12.40 -4.55 10.51
CA THR A 229 11.95 -3.88 9.27
C THR A 229 13.05 -3.67 8.25
N LYS A 230 14.29 -4.04 8.60
CA LYS A 230 15.44 -3.86 7.73
C LYS A 230 15.22 -4.60 6.40
N GLY A 231 15.28 -3.88 5.29
CA GLY A 231 15.03 -4.42 3.96
C GLY A 231 13.56 -4.54 3.57
N LEU A 232 12.61 -4.15 4.44
CA LEU A 232 11.17 -4.12 4.15
C LEU A 232 10.62 -2.71 3.93
N LEU A 233 11.33 -1.70 4.42
CA LEU A 233 10.92 -0.30 4.32
C LEU A 233 10.90 0.17 2.87
N PRO A 234 9.81 0.81 2.40
CA PRO A 234 9.78 1.48 1.11
C PRO A 234 10.93 2.47 0.97
N ARG A 235 11.71 2.38 -0.10
CA ARG A 235 12.75 3.37 -0.47
C ARG A 235 12.14 4.49 -1.30
N VAL A 236 10.96 4.93 -0.87
CA VAL A 236 10.10 5.89 -1.54
C VAL A 236 9.79 6.99 -0.55
N LEU A 237 10.08 8.23 -0.95
CA LEU A 237 9.88 9.42 -0.12
C LEU A 237 8.51 10.03 -0.37
N ASP A 238 7.97 9.84 -1.58
CA ASP A 238 6.73 10.43 -2.06
C ASP A 238 6.21 9.56 -3.23
N ILE A 239 4.88 9.40 -3.33
CA ILE A 239 4.19 8.85 -4.51
C ILE A 239 3.03 9.74 -4.91
N LEU A 240 2.78 9.81 -6.23
CA LEU A 240 1.58 10.45 -6.75
C LEU A 240 0.31 9.80 -6.17
N ALA A 241 -0.46 10.56 -5.39
CA ALA A 241 -1.67 10.11 -4.72
C ALA A 241 -2.76 11.21 -4.66
N GLU A 242 -4.01 10.84 -4.39
CA GLU A 242 -5.08 11.83 -4.21
C GLU A 242 -4.94 12.60 -2.89
N SER A 243 -4.37 11.95 -1.88
CA SER A 243 -4.18 12.48 -0.54
C SER A 243 -2.93 11.90 0.11
N ARG A 244 -2.43 12.59 1.15
CA ARG A 244 -1.30 12.10 1.95
C ARG A 244 -1.64 10.77 2.62
N GLU A 245 -2.88 10.66 3.11
CA GLU A 245 -3.40 9.46 3.74
C GLU A 245 -3.47 8.27 2.76
N ASP A 246 -3.75 8.52 1.49
CA ASP A 246 -3.73 7.48 0.44
C ASP A 246 -2.31 6.95 0.27
N GLN A 247 -1.32 7.84 0.16
CA GLN A 247 0.09 7.47 0.15
C GLN A 247 0.44 6.62 1.39
N TYR A 248 0.11 7.11 2.59
CA TYR A 248 0.43 6.41 3.84
C TYR A 248 -0.23 5.04 3.90
N SER A 249 -1.50 4.93 3.49
CA SER A 249 -2.25 3.67 3.50
C SER A 249 -1.59 2.61 2.62
N MET A 250 -1.05 3.01 1.45
CA MET A 250 -0.37 2.11 0.54
C MET A 250 1.04 1.76 1.01
N LEU A 251 1.84 2.77 1.40
CA LEU A 251 3.23 2.54 1.80
C LEU A 251 3.35 1.80 3.13
N ARG A 252 2.36 1.89 4.04
CA ARG A 252 2.33 1.13 5.31
C ARG A 252 1.88 -0.32 5.18
N THR A 253 1.58 -0.81 3.97
CA THR A 253 1.16 -2.21 3.77
C THR A 253 2.30 -3.23 3.92
N TYR A 254 3.56 -2.78 4.04
CA TYR A 254 4.67 -3.66 4.37
C TYR A 254 4.42 -4.38 5.70
N SER A 255 4.96 -5.58 5.87
CA SER A 255 4.71 -6.39 7.06
C SER A 255 5.98 -6.91 7.69
N ARG A 256 6.21 -6.49 8.94
CA ARG A 256 7.29 -7.03 9.81
C ARG A 256 7.09 -8.51 10.09
N GLU A 257 5.83 -8.92 10.31
CA GLU A 257 5.45 -10.28 10.67
C GLU A 257 5.65 -11.26 9.51
N TYR A 258 5.22 -10.88 8.31
CA TYR A 258 5.26 -11.75 7.13
C TYR A 258 6.48 -11.53 6.23
N GLY A 259 7.28 -10.48 6.47
CA GLY A 259 8.41 -10.12 5.61
C GLY A 259 8.00 -9.57 4.25
N ASP A 260 6.78 -9.01 4.14
CA ASP A 260 6.25 -8.47 2.90
C ASP A 260 6.67 -7.01 2.70
N ILE A 261 7.06 -6.66 1.47
CA ILE A 261 7.21 -5.27 1.03
C ILE A 261 5.86 -4.63 0.73
N ALA A 262 5.79 -3.29 0.76
CA ALA A 262 4.56 -2.56 0.53
C ALA A 262 3.99 -2.79 -0.89
N VAL A 263 2.66 -2.77 -0.99
CA VAL A 263 1.89 -2.85 -2.23
C VAL A 263 1.23 -1.52 -2.51
N VAL A 264 1.51 -0.93 -3.67
CA VAL A 264 0.98 0.36 -4.11
C VAL A 264 0.08 0.21 -5.33
N ALA A 265 -0.85 1.14 -5.51
CA ALA A 265 -1.69 1.22 -6.70
C ALA A 265 -1.19 2.27 -7.69
N ALA A 266 -1.45 2.03 -8.97
CA ALA A 266 -1.22 3.05 -10.01
C ALA A 266 -2.41 4.02 -10.09
N TYR A 267 -2.09 5.30 -10.30
CA TYR A 267 -3.02 6.42 -10.39
C TYR A 267 -3.25 6.87 -11.86
N PRO A 268 -4.47 7.24 -12.30
CA PRO A 268 -5.74 7.18 -11.57
C PRO A 268 -6.10 5.76 -11.11
N TYR A 269 -6.77 5.64 -9.96
CA TYR A 269 -7.16 4.34 -9.44
C TYR A 269 -8.24 3.69 -10.31
N VAL A 270 -8.21 2.36 -10.42
CA VAL A 270 -9.27 1.60 -11.10
C VAL A 270 -10.60 1.76 -10.37
N GLU A 271 -11.71 1.75 -11.11
CA GLU A 271 -13.05 1.84 -10.52
C GLU A 271 -13.26 0.76 -9.44
N GLY A 272 -13.80 1.18 -8.30
CA GLY A 272 -14.03 0.29 -7.16
C GLY A 272 -12.79 -0.06 -6.34
N TYR A 273 -11.61 0.51 -6.66
CA TYR A 273 -10.44 0.36 -5.81
C TYR A 273 -10.75 0.80 -4.38
N GLN A 274 -10.40 -0.06 -3.44
CA GLN A 274 -10.44 0.24 -2.02
C GLN A 274 -8.99 0.35 -1.54
N LEU A 275 -8.66 1.48 -0.94
CA LEU A 275 -7.36 1.66 -0.30
C LEU A 275 -7.16 0.55 0.75
N PRO A 276 -5.92 0.08 0.94
CA PRO A 276 -5.63 -0.90 1.96
C PRO A 276 -6.10 -0.38 3.32
N ALA A 277 -6.86 -1.20 4.05
CA ALA A 277 -7.17 -0.87 5.44
C ALA A 277 -5.85 -0.78 6.23
N GLU A 278 -5.73 0.20 7.12
CA GLU A 278 -4.61 0.25 8.06
C GLU A 278 -4.53 -1.08 8.82
N ARG A 279 -3.41 -1.80 8.69
CA ARG A 279 -3.20 -3.02 9.45
C ARG A 279 -3.09 -2.64 10.93
N THR A 280 -4.09 -2.99 11.72
CA THR A 280 -4.00 -2.89 13.18
C THR A 280 -3.16 -4.07 13.69
N VAL A 281 -1.97 -3.80 14.21
CA VAL A 281 -1.14 -4.83 14.85
C VAL A 281 -1.65 -5.03 16.28
N VAL A 282 -2.13 -6.24 16.56
CA VAL A 282 -2.53 -6.66 17.91
C VAL A 282 -1.43 -7.52 18.49
N GLU A 283 -0.63 -6.97 19.41
CA GLU A 283 0.36 -7.74 20.16
C GLU A 283 -0.34 -8.37 21.38
N ILE A 284 -0.49 -9.70 21.39
CA ILE A 284 -1.02 -10.42 22.54
C ILE A 284 0.14 -10.77 23.47
N LEU A 285 0.31 -9.98 24.53
CA LEU A 285 1.28 -10.28 25.59
C LEU A 285 0.65 -11.27 26.55
N THR A 286 1.16 -12.51 26.52
CA THR A 286 0.74 -13.56 27.46
C THR A 286 1.82 -13.69 28.52
N TYR A 287 1.49 -13.38 29.77
CA TYR A 287 2.38 -13.67 30.89
C TYR A 287 1.77 -14.77 31.75
N THR A 288 2.61 -15.73 32.14
CA THR A 288 2.22 -16.78 33.08
C THR A 288 2.65 -16.33 34.47
N VAL A 289 1.71 -15.88 35.30
CA VAL A 289 1.99 -15.66 36.71
C VAL A 289 2.12 -17.02 37.38
N VAL A 290 3.21 -17.24 38.10
CA VAL A 290 3.45 -18.46 38.86
C VAL A 290 2.39 -18.54 39.96
N ASN A 291 1.47 -19.51 39.85
CA ASN A 291 0.22 -19.76 40.61
C ASN A 291 -1.05 -19.09 40.05
N PRO A 292 -2.17 -19.84 39.99
CA PRO A 292 -2.67 -20.50 38.80
C PRO A 292 -3.61 -19.61 37.97
N ILE A 293 -3.21 -18.36 37.74
CA ILE A 293 -3.97 -17.39 36.97
C ILE A 293 -3.14 -17.06 35.72
N THR A 294 -3.62 -17.51 34.56
CA THR A 294 -3.10 -17.04 33.27
C THR A 294 -3.82 -15.75 32.95
N GLU A 295 -3.11 -14.63 32.94
CA GLU A 295 -3.68 -13.35 32.51
C GLU A 295 -3.21 -13.07 31.08
N THR A 296 -4.16 -12.82 30.17
CA THR A 296 -3.88 -12.49 28.76
C THR A 296 -4.15 -11.01 28.55
N PHE A 297 -3.15 -10.25 28.11
CA PHE A 297 -3.30 -8.83 27.78
C PHE A 297 -3.24 -8.67 26.28
N ILE A 298 -4.25 -8.00 25.73
CA ILE A 298 -4.27 -7.60 24.34
C ILE A 298 -3.76 -6.17 24.28
N ARG A 299 -2.54 -5.95 23.77
CA ARG A 299 -2.00 -4.61 23.54
C ARG A 299 -2.15 -4.29 22.06
N VAL A 300 -3.09 -3.40 21.76
CA VAL A 300 -3.33 -2.90 20.40
C VAL A 300 -2.49 -1.65 20.19
N TYR A 301 -1.61 -1.64 19.18
CA TYR A 301 -0.88 -0.43 18.78
C TYR A 301 -1.56 0.21 17.56
N PRO A 302 -2.27 1.34 17.71
CA PRO A 302 -2.51 2.22 16.58
C PRO A 302 -1.27 3.10 16.32
N LEU A 303 -0.81 3.18 15.07
CA LEU A 303 0.02 4.31 14.60
C LEU A 303 -0.89 5.54 14.37
N PRO A 304 -0.35 6.79 14.37
CA PRO A 304 -0.71 7.79 15.37
C PRO A 304 -2.00 8.57 15.05
N ASN A 305 -3.02 8.40 15.91
CA ASN A 305 -4.03 9.40 16.36
C ASN A 305 -5.35 8.77 16.85
N THR A 306 -5.33 7.63 17.54
CA THR A 306 -6.58 7.09 18.13
C THR A 306 -6.38 6.61 19.57
N THR A 307 -7.38 6.92 20.38
CA THR A 307 -7.51 6.62 21.80
C THR A 307 -7.36 5.11 22.05
N ILE A 308 -6.49 4.76 22.99
CA ILE A 308 -6.29 3.38 23.45
C ILE A 308 -7.57 2.91 24.15
N THR A 309 -8.24 1.91 23.60
CA THR A 309 -9.30 1.19 24.33
C THR A 309 -8.66 -0.02 24.98
N VAL A 310 -8.37 0.07 26.28
CA VAL A 310 -7.96 -1.10 27.07
C VAL A 310 -9.20 -1.96 27.25
N VAL A 311 -9.25 -3.13 26.62
CA VAL A 311 -10.29 -4.11 26.92
C VAL A 311 -9.90 -4.80 28.21
N GLU A 312 -10.65 -4.51 29.27
CA GLU A 312 -10.43 -5.06 30.60
C GLU A 312 -10.69 -6.58 30.62
N SER A 313 -9.93 -7.27 31.48
CA SER A 313 -9.80 -8.72 31.57
C SER A 313 -11.12 -9.49 31.55
N VAL A 314 -11.17 -10.61 30.80
CA VAL A 314 -12.13 -11.69 31.09
C VAL A 314 -11.52 -12.56 32.19
N GLN A 315 -12.04 -12.45 33.41
CA GLN A 315 -11.75 -13.40 34.48
C GLN A 315 -12.37 -14.75 34.07
N VAL A 316 -11.54 -15.73 33.73
CA VAL A 316 -12.00 -17.13 33.63
C VAL A 316 -11.86 -17.73 35.02
N PRO A 317 -12.94 -17.89 35.82
CA PRO A 317 -12.83 -18.50 37.12
C PRO A 317 -12.32 -19.94 36.98
N LYS A 318 -11.24 -20.26 37.70
CA LYS A 318 -10.63 -21.59 37.80
C LYS A 318 -11.58 -22.67 38.37
N TYR A 319 -12.81 -22.31 38.71
CA TYR A 319 -13.85 -23.22 39.19
C TYR A 319 -14.53 -24.03 38.06
N GLY A 320 -14.25 -23.75 36.79
CA GLY A 320 -14.82 -24.53 35.68
C GLY A 320 -14.26 -25.95 35.60
N ILE A 321 -12.96 -26.14 35.80
CA ILE A 321 -12.29 -27.41 35.47
C ILE A 321 -12.64 -28.52 36.48
N GLU A 322 -12.81 -28.19 37.76
CA GLU A 322 -13.19 -29.18 38.78
C GLU A 322 -14.65 -29.64 38.65
N LEU A 323 -15.57 -28.75 38.23
CA LEU A 323 -16.95 -29.14 37.94
C LEU A 323 -17.05 -30.06 36.72
N TYR A 324 -16.25 -29.82 35.67
CA TYR A 324 -16.19 -30.73 34.52
C TYR A 324 -15.57 -32.08 34.88
N ALA A 325 -14.56 -32.11 35.76
CA ALA A 325 -13.96 -33.36 36.25
C ALA A 325 -14.93 -34.16 37.13
N LEU A 326 -15.68 -33.51 38.03
CA LEU A 326 -16.70 -34.18 38.86
C LEU A 326 -17.91 -34.64 38.04
N ALA A 327 -18.34 -33.86 37.04
CA ALA A 327 -19.43 -34.23 36.15
C ALA A 327 -19.06 -35.43 35.25
N THR A 328 -17.83 -35.46 34.73
CA THR A 328 -17.34 -36.61 33.95
C THR A 328 -17.18 -37.86 34.82
N LEU A 329 -16.70 -37.73 36.06
CA LEU A 329 -16.62 -38.84 37.01
C LEU A 329 -18.02 -39.41 37.35
N SER A 330 -19.01 -38.55 37.55
CA SER A 330 -20.42 -38.89 37.79
C SER A 330 -21.02 -39.69 36.62
N VAL A 331 -20.82 -39.23 35.39
CA VAL A 331 -21.30 -39.89 34.17
C VAL A 331 -20.62 -41.26 33.99
N VAL A 332 -19.31 -41.35 34.23
CA VAL A 332 -18.58 -42.62 34.15
C VAL A 332 -19.10 -43.61 35.21
N LEU A 333 -19.34 -43.16 36.43
CA LEU A 333 -19.86 -44.02 37.52
C LEU A 333 -21.28 -44.52 37.23
N THR A 334 -22.15 -43.67 36.67
CA THR A 334 -23.51 -44.08 36.27
C THR A 334 -23.50 -45.07 35.12
N VAL A 335 -22.61 -44.90 34.13
CA VAL A 335 -22.44 -45.85 33.04
C VAL A 335 -21.91 -47.20 33.55
N ILE A 336 -20.93 -47.21 34.46
CA ILE A 336 -20.42 -48.44 35.08
C ILE A 336 -21.52 -49.15 35.87
N LEU A 337 -22.30 -48.42 36.68
CA LEU A 337 -23.41 -49.00 37.44
C LEU A 337 -24.49 -49.60 36.52
N ALA A 338 -24.84 -48.90 35.43
CA ALA A 338 -25.79 -49.40 34.43
C ALA A 338 -25.27 -50.68 33.74
N LEU A 339 -23.97 -50.76 33.44
CA LEU A 339 -23.35 -51.95 32.85
C LEU A 339 -23.31 -53.14 33.83
N VAL A 340 -23.04 -52.90 35.12
CA VAL A 340 -23.08 -53.94 36.16
C VAL A 340 -24.51 -54.46 36.36
N LEU A 341 -25.49 -53.56 36.45
CA LEU A 341 -26.91 -53.95 36.54
C LEU A 341 -27.37 -54.71 35.29
N ARG A 342 -26.92 -54.30 34.09
CA ARG A 342 -27.20 -55.01 32.84
C ARG A 342 -26.57 -56.41 32.80
N LYS A 343 -25.34 -56.59 33.30
CA LYS A 343 -24.70 -57.90 33.42
C LYS A 343 -25.40 -58.79 34.46
N GLY A 344 -25.82 -58.23 35.60
CA GLY A 344 -26.59 -58.94 36.62
C GLY A 344 -27.94 -59.44 36.09
N PHE A 345 -28.62 -58.62 35.29
CA PHE A 345 -29.91 -58.96 34.68
C PHE A 345 -29.80 -59.98 33.52
N LEU A 346 -28.65 -60.04 32.84
CA LEU A 346 -28.36 -61.02 31.79
C LEU A 346 -27.84 -62.37 32.33
N SER A 347 -27.45 -62.43 33.60
CA SER A 347 -27.02 -63.68 34.25
C SER A 347 -28.19 -64.52 34.79
N THR A 348 -29.40 -63.99 34.88
CA THR A 348 -30.58 -64.68 35.41
C THR A 348 -31.56 -65.18 34.34
N SER A 349 -31.31 -64.91 33.05
CA SER A 349 -32.26 -65.21 31.96
C SER A 349 -31.90 -66.43 31.09
N ASN A 350 -30.93 -67.25 31.48
CA ASN A 350 -30.52 -68.46 30.74
C ASN A 350 -30.60 -69.78 31.53
N LEU A 351 -31.47 -69.85 32.55
CA LEU A 351 -31.83 -71.10 33.22
C LEU A 351 -33.29 -71.49 32.92
N SER A 352 -33.57 -71.86 31.67
CA SER A 352 -34.70 -72.77 31.34
C SER A 352 -34.78 -73.06 29.83
N ARG A 353 -33.83 -73.84 29.31
CA ARG A 353 -34.05 -74.71 28.13
C ARG A 353 -33.34 -76.05 28.35
N LEU A 354 -33.88 -76.83 29.28
CA LEU A 354 -33.66 -78.27 29.35
C LEU A 354 -34.64 -78.95 28.38
N ARG A 355 -34.11 -79.48 27.27
CA ARG A 355 -34.78 -80.49 26.43
C ARG A 355 -33.69 -81.49 26.00
N VAL A 356 -33.55 -82.58 26.76
CA VAL A 356 -34.00 -83.96 26.44
C VAL A 356 -33.19 -84.60 25.30
N ALA A 357 -32.48 -85.69 25.62
CA ALA A 357 -32.47 -86.93 24.82
C ALA A 357 -31.83 -88.10 25.62
N PRO A 358 -32.16 -89.36 25.27
CA PRO A 358 -32.10 -90.52 26.17
C PRO A 358 -30.94 -91.51 25.88
N THR A 359 -30.98 -92.63 26.62
CA THR A 359 -30.33 -93.96 26.42
C THR A 359 -28.88 -94.14 26.86
N THR A 360 -28.67 -94.90 27.94
CA THR A 360 -28.61 -96.38 27.92
C THR A 360 -29.32 -96.95 29.13
#